data_AF-A0A2G2H3A5-F1
#
_entry.id   AF-A0A2G2H3A5-F1
#
_cell.length_a   1.000
_cell.length_b   1.000
_cell.length_c   1.000
_cell.angle_alpha   90.00
_cell.angle_beta   90.00
_cell.angle_gamma   90.00
#
_symmetry.space_group_name_H-M   'P 1'
#
loop_
_entity.id
_entity.type
_entity.pdbx_description
1 polymer ?
#
loop_
_entity_poly.entity_id
_entity_poly.type
_entity_poly.pdbx_seq_one_letter_code
_entity_poly.pdbx_strand_id
1 'polypeptide(L)'
;MSESLLSKLKLDNWYKVVLAVAAPILVLSLTVELMAPNLVVQLLSAGAILVGLGEWINHVPTTTINARYRITVRNRENTILGNSLSIAGLAVIAIGVFFAVA
;
A
#
# COMPACT_ATOMS: atom_id res chain seq x y z
N MET A 1 -17.20 -10.33 -23.57
CA MET A 1 -15.97 -9.62 -23.18
C MET A 1 -15.71 -9.97 -21.72
N SER A 2 -14.70 -10.78 -21.41
CA SER A 2 -14.40 -11.13 -20.02
C SER A 2 -14.02 -9.87 -19.26
N GLU A 3 -14.65 -9.62 -18.11
CA GLU A 3 -14.19 -8.56 -17.21
C GLU A 3 -12.74 -8.83 -16.84
N SER A 4 -11.87 -7.81 -16.96
CA SER A 4 -10.48 -7.95 -16.54
C SER A 4 -10.44 -8.10 -15.02
N LEU A 5 -9.58 -8.98 -14.49
CA LEU A 5 -9.39 -9.15 -13.04
C LEU A 5 -9.11 -7.80 -12.34
N LEU A 6 -8.46 -6.88 -13.05
CA LEU A 6 -8.15 -5.53 -12.59
C LEU A 6 -9.41 -4.68 -12.37
N SER A 7 -10.49 -4.85 -13.14
CA SER A 7 -11.73 -4.08 -12.97
C SER A 7 -12.49 -4.45 -11.69
N LYS A 8 -12.15 -5.59 -11.06
CA LYS A 8 -12.73 -6.02 -9.78
C LYS A 8 -11.97 -5.48 -8.56
N LEU A 9 -10.73 -5.03 -8.74
CA LEU A 9 -9.95 -4.43 -7.67
C LEU A 9 -10.48 -3.01 -7.43
N LYS A 10 -11.02 -2.74 -6.24
CA LYS A 10 -11.48 -1.40 -5.83
C LYS A 10 -10.28 -0.47 -5.54
N LEU A 11 -9.52 -0.13 -6.57
CA LEU A 11 -8.33 0.75 -6.54
C LEU A 11 -8.74 2.23 -6.58
N ASP A 12 -9.62 2.60 -5.65
CA ASP A 12 -10.20 3.95 -5.52
C ASP A 12 -9.27 4.94 -4.78
N ASN A 13 -8.13 4.49 -4.24
CA ASN A 13 -7.18 5.29 -3.47
C ASN A 13 -5.74 4.91 -3.79
N TRP A 14 -4.82 5.90 -3.72
CA TRP A 14 -3.41 5.72 -4.07
C TRP A 14 -2.73 4.61 -3.24
N TYR A 15 -3.03 4.50 -1.95
CA TYR A 15 -2.44 3.49 -1.08
C TYR A 15 -2.89 2.06 -1.45
N LYS A 16 -4.07 1.90 -2.06
CA LYS A 16 -4.51 0.60 -2.60
C LYS A 16 -3.78 0.25 -3.89
N VAL A 17 -3.46 1.24 -4.72
CA VAL A 17 -2.62 1.04 -5.91
C VAL A 17 -1.21 0.61 -5.48
N VAL A 18 -0.63 1.28 -4.48
CA VAL A 18 0.66 0.89 -3.89
C VAL A 18 0.63 -0.57 -3.44
N LEU A 19 -0.39 -1.00 -2.70
CA LEU A 19 -0.53 -2.38 -2.26
C LEU A 19 -0.68 -3.36 -3.43
N ALA A 20 -1.49 -3.02 -4.43
CA ALA A 20 -1.73 -3.86 -5.59
C ALA A 20 -0.47 -4.07 -6.45
N VAL A 21 0.48 -3.14 -6.41
CA VAL A 21 1.77 -3.24 -7.12
C VAL A 21 2.85 -3.87 -6.24
N ALA A 22 2.99 -3.44 -4.99
CA ALA A 22 4.06 -3.88 -4.11
C ALA A 22 3.90 -5.35 -3.69
N ALA A 23 2.68 -5.83 -3.46
CA ALA A 23 2.43 -7.23 -3.09
C ALA A 23 2.92 -8.24 -4.15
N PRO A 24 2.53 -8.15 -5.44
CA PRO A 24 3.04 -9.07 -6.45
C PRO A 24 4.54 -8.92 -6.70
N ILE A 25 5.10 -7.72 -6.60
CA ILE A 25 6.56 -7.52 -6.71
C ILE A 25 7.29 -8.23 -5.56
N LEU A 26 6.78 -8.13 -4.33
CA LEU A 26 7.33 -8.85 -3.19
C LEU A 26 7.28 -10.37 -3.44
N VAL A 27 6.14 -10.90 -3.86
CA VAL A 27 5.99 -12.33 -4.19
C VAL A 27 6.97 -12.76 -5.29
N LEU A 28 7.12 -11.95 -6.34
CA LEU A 28 8.07 -12.23 -7.41
C LEU A 28 9.51 -12.28 -6.88
N SER A 29 9.92 -11.30 -6.07
CA SER A 29 11.25 -11.25 -5.45
C SER A 29 11.53 -12.36 -4.43
N LEU A 30 10.50 -13.05 -3.95
CA LEU A 30 10.63 -14.21 -3.06
C LEU A 30 10.67 -15.54 -3.83
N THR A 31 10.19 -15.57 -5.07
CA THR A 31 10.02 -16.81 -5.85
C THR A 31 11.05 -16.97 -6.96
N VAL A 32 11.60 -15.88 -7.48
CA VAL A 32 12.59 -15.91 -8.57
C VAL A 32 13.72 -14.91 -8.33
N GLU A 33 14.89 -15.20 -8.90
CA GLU A 33 16.00 -14.26 -8.95
C GLU A 33 15.69 -13.13 -9.95
N LEU A 34 15.79 -11.88 -9.50
CA LEU A 34 15.52 -10.69 -10.30
C LEU A 34 16.81 -10.08 -10.82
N MET A 35 16.70 -9.23 -11.85
CA MET A 35 17.84 -8.44 -12.35
C MET A 35 18.36 -7.44 -11.31
N ALA A 36 17.50 -6.99 -10.41
CA ALA A 36 17.88 -6.17 -9.26
C ALA A 36 18.09 -7.07 -8.04
N PRO A 37 18.96 -6.71 -7.08
CA PRO A 37 19.17 -7.49 -5.87
C PRO A 37 17.84 -7.77 -5.15
N ASN A 38 17.48 -9.05 -5.00
CA ASN A 38 16.19 -9.44 -4.42
C ASN A 38 15.98 -8.83 -3.04
N LEU A 39 17.03 -8.75 -2.20
CA LEU A 39 16.94 -8.13 -0.88
C LEU A 39 16.47 -6.67 -0.95
N VAL A 40 17.00 -5.89 -1.90
CA VAL A 40 16.58 -4.49 -2.11
C VAL A 40 15.12 -4.43 -2.53
N VAL A 41 14.72 -5.26 -3.51
CA VAL A 41 13.32 -5.31 -3.99
C VAL A 41 12.36 -5.73 -2.87
N GLN A 42 12.76 -6.70 -2.04
CA GLN A 42 11.99 -7.18 -0.90
C GLN A 42 11.81 -6.07 0.15
N LEU A 43 12.89 -5.36 0.51
CA LEU A 43 12.83 -4.25 1.47
C LEU A 43 11.92 -3.12 0.97
N LEU A 44 12.12 -2.67 -0.27
CA LEU A 44 11.31 -1.60 -0.85
C LEU A 44 9.82 -2.00 -0.95
N SER A 45 9.54 -3.23 -1.38
CA SER A 45 8.17 -3.73 -1.51
C SER A 45 7.50 -3.94 -0.15
N ALA A 46 8.21 -4.53 0.81
CA ALA A 46 7.69 -4.71 2.17
C ALA A 46 7.40 -3.37 2.85
N GLY A 47 8.32 -2.41 2.73
CA GLY A 47 8.11 -1.07 3.26
C GLY A 47 6.93 -0.34 2.59
N ALA A 48 6.80 -0.45 1.27
CA ALA A 48 5.66 0.10 0.54
C ALA A 48 4.32 -0.54 0.94
N ILE A 49 4.30 -1.85 1.22
CA ILE A 49 3.13 -2.55 1.76
C ILE A 49 2.77 -2.00 3.15
N LEU A 50 3.74 -1.83 4.03
CA LEU A 50 3.50 -1.28 5.37
C LEU A 50 2.93 0.14 5.31
N VAL A 51 3.48 1.02 4.45
CA VAL A 51 2.91 2.36 4.22
C VAL A 51 1.51 2.28 3.64
N GLY A 52 1.28 1.44 2.63
CA GLY A 52 -0.04 1.27 2.02
C GLY A 52 -1.10 0.77 3.00
N LEU A 53 -0.75 -0.18 3.88
CA LEU A 53 -1.63 -0.66 4.95
C LEU A 53 -1.86 0.40 6.03
N GLY A 54 -0.81 1.11 6.44
CA GLY A 54 -0.91 2.19 7.42
C GLY A 54 -1.86 3.30 6.96
N GLU A 55 -1.71 3.72 5.70
CA GLU A 55 -2.61 4.70 5.09
C GLU A 55 -4.02 4.16 4.88
N TRP A 56 -4.21 2.89 4.52
CA TRP A 56 -5.56 2.32 4.48
C TRP A 56 -6.23 2.38 5.85
N ILE A 57 -5.55 1.96 6.91
CA ILE A 57 -6.08 1.97 8.28
C ILE A 57 -6.44 3.39 8.72
N ASN A 58 -5.63 4.38 8.33
CA ASN A 58 -5.90 5.79 8.60
C ASN A 58 -7.06 6.36 7.74
N HIS A 59 -7.60 5.65 6.75
CA HIS A 59 -8.67 6.16 5.85
C HIS A 59 -9.94 5.30 5.94
N VAL A 60 -10.59 5.38 7.11
CA VAL A 60 -11.86 4.72 7.38
C VAL A 60 -13.00 5.41 6.61
N PRO A 61 -13.87 4.66 5.90
CA PRO A 61 -14.98 5.25 5.18
C PRO A 61 -16.07 5.73 6.15
N THR A 62 -16.36 7.03 6.12
CA THR A 62 -17.42 7.66 6.89
C THR A 62 -18.57 8.01 5.95
N THR A 63 -19.78 7.52 6.25
CA THR A 63 -20.97 7.79 5.44
C THR A 63 -21.92 8.70 6.19
N THR A 64 -22.22 9.85 5.60
CA THR A 64 -23.25 10.77 6.08
C THR A 64 -24.50 10.59 5.22
N ILE A 65 -25.64 10.40 5.90
CA ILE A 65 -26.95 10.25 5.26
C ILE A 65 -27.84 11.40 5.73
N ASN A 66 -28.42 12.11 4.78
CA ASN A 66 -29.35 13.21 4.99
C ASN A 66 -30.48 13.09 3.97
N ALA A 67 -31.56 13.86 4.13
CA ALA A 67 -32.81 13.68 3.38
C ALA A 67 -32.69 13.73 1.84
N ARG A 68 -31.57 14.24 1.29
CA ARG A 68 -31.31 14.34 -0.16
C ARG A 68 -30.13 13.53 -0.65
N TYR A 69 -29.19 13.16 0.21
CA TYR A 69 -27.89 12.64 -0.22
C TYR A 69 -27.39 11.53 0.70
N ARG A 70 -26.63 10.62 0.09
CA ARG A 70 -25.76 9.66 0.76
C ARG A 70 -24.34 9.93 0.29
N ILE A 71 -23.51 10.44 1.19
CA ILE A 71 -22.13 10.83 0.87
C ILE A 71 -21.20 9.92 1.68
N THR A 72 -20.32 9.19 1.00
CA THR A 72 -19.25 8.42 1.65
C THR A 72 -17.92 9.10 1.34
N VAL A 73 -17.24 9.56 2.39
CA VAL A 73 -15.89 10.13 2.31
C VAL A 73 -14.91 9.22 3.04
N ARG A 74 -13.64 9.30 2.65
CA ARG A 74 -12.53 8.65 3.35
C ARG A 74 -11.53 9.72 3.74
N ASN A 75 -11.83 10.42 4.83
CA ASN A 75 -10.89 11.39 5.37
C ASN A 75 -9.79 10.66 6.13
N ARG A 76 -8.59 11.24 6.15
CA ARG A 76 -7.49 10.70 6.93
C ARG A 76 -7.73 10.97 8.42
N GLU A 77 -7.81 9.91 9.20
CA GLU A 77 -7.85 9.91 10.65
C GLU A 77 -6.56 9.28 11.19
N ASN A 78 -5.83 10.03 12.02
CA ASN A 78 -4.58 9.57 12.59
C ASN A 78 -4.83 8.49 13.65
N THR A 79 -4.67 7.24 13.28
CA THR A 79 -4.70 6.12 14.23
C THR A 79 -3.29 5.76 14.68
N ILE A 80 -3.14 5.29 15.92
CA ILE A 80 -1.84 4.84 16.45
C ILE A 80 -1.28 3.72 15.57
N LEU A 81 -2.11 2.72 15.24
CA LEU A 81 -1.71 1.58 14.42
C LEU A 81 -1.31 2.00 13.00
N GLY A 82 -2.14 2.80 12.32
CA GLY A 82 -1.87 3.23 10.95
C GLY A 82 -0.59 4.07 10.86
N ASN A 83 -0.42 5.02 11.79
CA ASN A 83 0.81 5.82 11.85
C ASN A 83 2.05 4.97 12.19
N SER A 84 1.93 3.99 13.08
CA SER A 84 3.05 3.09 13.42
C SER A 84 3.49 2.26 12.22
N LEU A 85 2.53 1.74 11.44
CA LEU A 85 2.82 1.01 10.19
C LEU A 85 3.44 1.92 9.13
N SER A 86 2.95 3.15 8.96
CA SER A 86 3.55 4.11 8.03
C SER A 86 4.99 4.46 8.41
N ILE A 87 5.27 4.70 9.70
CA ILE A 87 6.64 4.99 10.19
C ILE A 87 7.55 3.78 9.98
N ALA A 88 7.11 2.58 10.37
CA ALA A 88 7.88 1.36 10.17
C ALA A 88 8.15 1.11 8.68
N GLY A 89 7.15 1.31 7.83
CA GLY A 89 7.29 1.19 6.38
C GLY A 89 8.30 2.16 5.78
N LEU A 90 8.26 3.44 6.19
CA LEU A 90 9.24 4.44 5.77
C LEU A 90 10.67 4.09 6.23
N ALA A 91 10.83 3.57 7.44
CA ALA A 91 12.14 3.10 7.92
C ALA A 91 12.68 1.93 7.09
N VAL A 92 11.83 0.96 6.76
CA VAL A 92 12.21 -0.18 5.90
C VAL A 92 12.57 0.29 4.48
N ILE A 93 11.81 1.24 3.91
CA ILE A 93 12.15 1.84 2.62
C ILE A 93 13.52 2.52 2.69
N ALA A 94 13.78 3.32 3.72
CA ALA A 94 15.06 4.01 3.90
C ALA A 94 16.24 3.01 3.96
N ILE A 95 16.08 1.89 4.67
CA ILE A 95 17.07 0.81 4.71
C ILE A 95 17.26 0.20 3.31
N GLY A 96 16.17 -0.11 2.60
CA GLY A 96 16.23 -0.64 1.24
C GLY A 96 16.93 0.32 0.26
N VAL A 97 16.66 1.62 0.35
CA VAL A 97 17.34 2.65 -0.45
C VAL A 97 18.82 2.72 -0.11
N PHE A 98 19.20 2.66 1.17
CA PHE A 98 20.61 2.63 1.57
C PHE A 98 21.36 1.46 0.93
N PHE A 99 20.81 0.24 0.99
CA PHE A 99 21.39 -0.93 0.33
C PHE A 99 21.38 -0.87 -1.20
N ALA A 100 20.55 -0.03 -1.81
CA ALA A 100 20.50 0.13 -3.25
C ALA A 100 21.61 1.05 -3.80
N VAL A 101 22.13 1.95 -2.96
CA VAL A 101 23.09 3.00 -3.36
C VAL A 101 24.48 2.86 -2.74
N ALA A 102 24.61 2.08 -1.66
CA ALA A 102 25.89 1.75 -1.02
C ALA A 102 26.59 0.61 -1.74
#